data_AF-A0A7K9GTA4-F1
#
_entry.id   AF-A0A7K9GTA4-F1
#
_cell.length_a   1.000
_cell.length_b   1.000
_cell.length_c   1.000
_cell.angle_alpha   90.00
_cell.angle_beta   90.00
_cell.angle_gamma   90.00
#
_symmetry.space_group_name_H-M   'P 1'
#
loop_
_entity.id
_entity.type
_entity.pdbx_description
1 polymer ?
#
loop_
_entity_poly.entity_id
_entity_poly.type
_entity_poly.pdbx_seq_one_letter_code
_entity_poly.pdbx_strand_id
1 'polypeptide(L)'
;HKFTSKTVIRPEPCGVCGSRIRFGKTAIKCCQCQLLLHTKCQEQCPSLCTPRPHHHAWPQEGVLADFAPSTPPLVPTLVVQCVTEVEKRGLTETGLYRVPGAEQLVREWKRKLLRAGGALPALSSVADIHVVCGVLKDFLRGLKEPLVTFSLHPAFLRAADIPDDAASDTALCHVVSKLPPANRDTLAFLMLHLLRVLHSPDCKMDVLNLSRVFGPTLVGHSSANPTPLAIMEDTPRQCKVVARLLSLPPSFWRGFVETEQENLVPM
;
A
#
# COMPACT_ATOMS: atom_id res chain seq x y z
N HIS A 1 10.12 -15.52 24.25
CA HIS A 1 8.80 -15.09 23.74
C HIS A 1 8.42 -13.75 24.36
N LYS A 2 7.75 -12.85 23.64
CA LYS A 2 7.16 -11.62 24.20
C LYS A 2 5.64 -11.72 24.12
N PHE A 3 4.98 -12.07 25.22
CA PHE A 3 3.54 -12.34 25.25
C PHE A 3 2.71 -11.09 25.53
N THR A 4 1.53 -11.01 24.89
CA THR A 4 0.51 -10.00 25.16
C THR A 4 -0.84 -10.69 25.35
N SER A 5 -1.62 -10.23 26.33
CA SER A 5 -2.96 -10.75 26.60
C SER A 5 -3.95 -10.28 25.55
N LYS A 6 -4.82 -11.18 25.07
CA LYS A 6 -5.95 -10.88 24.18
C LYS A 6 -7.19 -11.66 24.58
N THR A 7 -8.37 -11.10 24.30
CA THR A 7 -9.63 -11.85 24.36
C THR A 7 -9.81 -12.66 23.08
N VAL A 8 -10.19 -13.93 23.20
CA VAL A 8 -10.39 -14.83 22.06
C VAL A 8 -11.76 -14.61 21.44
N ILE A 9 -11.80 -14.02 20.24
CA ILE A 9 -13.04 -13.76 19.47
C ILE A 9 -13.38 -14.94 18.55
N ARG A 10 -12.41 -15.79 18.23
CA ARG A 10 -12.60 -17.01 17.44
C ARG A 10 -11.87 -18.17 18.12
N PRO A 11 -12.50 -19.33 18.39
CA PRO A 11 -11.82 -20.45 19.03
C PRO A 11 -10.60 -20.92 18.24
N GLU A 12 -9.44 -20.88 18.85
CA GLU A 12 -8.15 -21.28 18.27
C GLU A 12 -7.47 -22.31 19.21
N PRO A 13 -6.71 -23.29 18.69
CA PRO A 13 -6.02 -24.27 19.52
C PRO A 13 -4.83 -23.66 20.28
N CYS A 14 -4.65 -24.08 21.52
CA CYS A 14 -3.47 -23.74 22.32
C CYS A 14 -2.23 -24.46 21.76
N GLY A 15 -1.15 -23.73 21.50
CA GLY A 15 0.09 -24.27 20.96
C GLY A 15 0.90 -25.19 21.89
N VAL A 16 0.48 -25.35 23.16
CA VAL A 16 1.11 -26.27 24.13
C VAL A 16 0.23 -27.49 24.40
N CYS A 17 -1.01 -27.28 24.86
CA CYS A 17 -1.88 -28.39 25.26
C CYS A 17 -2.79 -28.92 24.13
N GLY A 18 -2.78 -28.30 22.95
CA GLY A 18 -3.62 -28.67 21.80
C GLY A 18 -5.12 -28.38 21.96
N SER A 19 -5.61 -28.15 23.19
CA SER A 19 -7.02 -27.86 23.45
C SER A 19 -7.42 -26.48 22.93
N ARG A 20 -8.68 -26.35 22.47
CA ARG A 20 -9.23 -25.08 21.98
C ARG A 20 -9.46 -24.07 23.10
N ILE A 21 -8.99 -22.85 22.90
CA ILE A 21 -9.31 -21.72 23.76
C ILE A 21 -10.71 -21.23 23.39
N ARG A 22 -11.63 -21.22 24.36
CA ARG A 22 -13.04 -20.90 24.14
C ARG A 22 -13.24 -19.41 23.80
N PHE A 23 -14.31 -19.13 23.06
CA PHE A 23 -14.78 -17.77 22.80
C PHE A 23 -14.93 -16.97 24.10
N GLY A 24 -14.51 -15.70 24.10
CA GLY A 24 -14.59 -14.79 25.22
C GLY A 24 -13.58 -15.03 26.34
N LYS A 25 -12.72 -16.06 26.25
CA LYS A 25 -11.67 -16.31 27.24
C LYS A 25 -10.39 -15.53 26.92
N THR A 26 -9.66 -15.16 27.97
CA THR A 26 -8.34 -14.53 27.86
C THR A 26 -7.29 -15.55 27.46
N ALA A 27 -6.51 -15.21 26.44
CA ALA A 27 -5.35 -15.95 25.97
C ALA A 27 -4.12 -15.05 25.95
N ILE A 28 -2.94 -15.65 25.89
CA ILE A 28 -1.69 -14.93 25.67
C ILE A 28 -1.15 -15.27 24.28
N LYS A 29 -0.66 -14.26 23.57
CA LYS A 29 -0.13 -14.41 22.22
C LYS A 29 1.26 -13.81 22.14
N CYS A 30 2.23 -14.55 21.62
CA CYS A 30 3.58 -14.03 21.40
C CYS A 30 3.57 -13.04 20.24
N CYS A 31 4.06 -11.80 20.43
CA CYS A 31 4.10 -10.82 19.34
C CYS A 31 5.13 -11.16 18.26
N GLN A 32 6.15 -11.97 18.58
CA GLN A 32 7.21 -12.35 17.65
C GLN A 32 6.89 -13.59 16.80
N CYS A 33 6.30 -14.64 17.40
CA CYS A 33 6.05 -15.90 16.69
C CYS A 33 4.55 -16.25 16.54
N GLN A 34 3.67 -15.36 17.03
CA GLN A 34 2.22 -15.52 17.00
C GLN A 34 1.67 -16.76 17.74
N LEU A 35 2.52 -17.49 18.48
CA LEU A 35 2.13 -18.62 19.32
C LEU A 35 1.05 -18.18 20.32
N LEU A 36 -0.11 -18.83 20.25
CA LEU A 36 -1.27 -18.56 21.08
C LEU A 36 -1.41 -19.66 22.15
N LEU A 37 -1.50 -19.25 23.41
CA LEU A 37 -1.58 -20.15 24.56
C LEU A 37 -2.71 -19.74 25.50
N HIS A 38 -3.21 -20.70 26.28
CA HIS A 38 -3.90 -20.35 27.52
C HIS A 38 -2.95 -19.61 28.45
N THR A 39 -3.46 -18.71 29.29
CA THR A 39 -2.69 -18.05 30.36
C THR A 39 -1.94 -19.07 31.24
N LYS A 40 -2.62 -20.15 31.62
CA LYS A 40 -2.04 -21.27 32.40
C LYS A 40 -1.00 -22.13 31.66
N CYS A 41 -0.96 -22.08 30.33
CA CYS A 41 -0.01 -22.87 29.54
C CYS A 41 1.30 -22.10 29.27
N GLN A 42 1.45 -20.89 29.80
CA GLN A 42 2.65 -20.06 29.63
C GLN A 42 3.90 -20.73 30.17
N GLU A 43 3.80 -21.35 31.34
CA GLU A 43 4.93 -21.98 32.05
C GLU A 43 5.44 -23.24 31.33
N GLN A 44 4.58 -23.86 30.53
CA GLN A 44 4.89 -25.06 29.74
C GLN A 44 5.31 -24.70 28.30
N CYS A 45 5.53 -23.42 28.00
CA CYS A 45 5.98 -22.97 26.69
C CYS A 45 7.47 -23.31 26.49
N PRO A 46 7.86 -23.85 25.33
CA PRO A 46 9.28 -24.00 24.96
C PRO A 46 10.03 -22.67 25.10
N SER A 47 11.29 -22.73 25.51
CA SER A 47 12.15 -21.53 25.68
C SER A 47 12.54 -20.89 24.34
N LEU A 48 12.60 -21.70 23.28
CA LEU A 48 12.94 -21.28 21.93
C LEU A 48 11.77 -20.56 21.27
N CYS A 49 11.87 -19.22 21.22
CA CYS A 49 11.01 -18.39 20.41
C CYS A 49 11.56 -18.32 18.99
N THR A 50 11.33 -19.36 18.20
CA THR A 50 11.62 -19.28 16.76
C THR A 50 10.58 -18.33 16.15
N PRO A 51 10.99 -17.20 15.55
CA PRO A 51 10.07 -16.38 14.79
C PRO A 51 9.54 -17.29 13.68
N ARG A 52 8.25 -17.66 13.76
CA ARG A 52 7.59 -18.15 12.56
C ARG A 52 7.67 -16.99 11.57
N PRO A 53 8.04 -17.23 10.30
CA PRO A 53 7.82 -16.21 9.28
C PRO A 53 6.38 -15.77 9.47
N HIS A 54 6.20 -14.49 9.77
CA HIS A 54 4.91 -13.97 10.16
C HIS A 54 3.92 -14.35 9.05
N HIS A 55 3.05 -15.31 9.33
CA HIS A 55 1.92 -15.62 8.47
C HIS A 55 0.89 -14.50 8.67
N HIS A 56 1.23 -13.28 8.24
CA HIS A 56 0.24 -12.29 7.88
C HIS A 56 -0.30 -12.73 6.53
N ALA A 57 -1.22 -13.71 6.55
CA ALA A 57 -2.09 -13.86 5.41
C ALA A 57 -2.87 -12.55 5.32
N TRP A 58 -2.52 -11.72 4.34
CA TRP A 58 -3.23 -10.47 4.10
C TRP A 58 -4.71 -10.80 3.89
N PRO A 59 -5.62 -9.93 4.35
CA PRO A 59 -7.03 -10.13 4.06
C PRO A 59 -7.24 -10.06 2.54
N GLN A 60 -8.32 -10.69 2.06
CA GLN A 60 -8.66 -10.57 0.63
C GLN A 60 -9.11 -9.14 0.28
N GLU A 61 -9.72 -8.45 1.24
CA GLU A 61 -10.18 -7.07 1.15
C GLU A 61 -9.87 -6.35 2.47
N GLY A 62 -9.43 -5.10 2.39
CA GLY A 62 -9.04 -4.33 3.57
C GLY A 62 -8.69 -2.89 3.23
N VAL A 63 -8.44 -2.08 4.26
CA VAL A 63 -7.83 -0.76 4.07
C VAL A 63 -6.32 -0.91 3.94
N LEU A 64 -5.62 0.11 3.43
CA LEU A 64 -4.18 -0.01 3.17
C LEU A 64 -3.36 -0.40 4.40
N ALA A 65 -3.74 0.08 5.58
CA ALA A 65 -3.08 -0.23 6.85
C ALA A 65 -3.06 -1.75 7.16
N ASP A 66 -4.04 -2.51 6.67
CA ASP A 66 -4.08 -3.98 6.85
C ASP A 66 -2.97 -4.70 6.07
N PHE A 67 -2.39 -4.03 5.05
CA PHE A 67 -1.35 -4.56 4.17
C PHE A 67 0.05 -4.01 4.47
N ALA A 68 0.14 -2.93 5.27
CA ALA A 68 1.39 -2.27 5.59
C ALA A 68 2.22 -3.05 6.62
N PRO A 69 3.57 -2.96 6.58
CA PRO A 69 4.42 -3.50 7.62
C PRO A 69 4.23 -2.76 8.96
N SER A 70 4.70 -3.35 10.05
CA SER A 70 4.62 -2.73 11.39
C SER A 70 5.66 -1.65 11.66
N THR A 71 6.65 -1.49 10.78
CA THR A 71 7.76 -0.54 10.91
C THR A 71 7.84 0.37 9.69
N PRO A 72 8.15 1.66 9.86
CA PRO A 72 8.34 2.58 8.74
C PRO A 72 9.46 2.14 7.79
N PRO A 73 9.41 2.57 6.51
CA PRO A 73 8.27 3.23 5.87
C PRO A 73 7.07 2.27 5.73
N LEU A 74 5.85 2.76 6.01
CA LEU A 74 4.64 1.93 6.13
C LEU A 74 4.02 1.60 4.76
N VAL A 75 4.85 1.09 3.84
CA VAL A 75 4.46 0.74 2.47
C VAL A 75 4.30 -0.77 2.35
N PRO A 76 3.14 -1.29 1.88
CA PRO A 76 2.95 -2.73 1.69
C PRO A 76 4.03 -3.35 0.81
N THR A 77 4.59 -4.48 1.25
CA THR A 77 5.68 -5.17 0.51
C THR A 77 5.28 -5.53 -0.92
N LEU A 78 4.00 -5.78 -1.18
CA LEU A 78 3.46 -6.00 -2.53
C LEU A 78 3.71 -4.77 -3.43
N VAL A 79 3.42 -3.57 -2.92
CA VAL A 79 3.64 -2.31 -3.63
C VAL A 79 5.13 -2.11 -3.89
N VAL A 80 5.97 -2.32 -2.87
CA VAL A 80 7.43 -2.21 -2.99
C VAL A 80 7.96 -3.16 -4.06
N GLN A 81 7.56 -4.42 -4.07
CA GLN A 81 8.00 -5.39 -5.07
C GLN A 81 7.54 -5.03 -6.48
N CYS A 82 6.28 -4.61 -6.65
CA CYS A 82 5.78 -4.22 -7.97
C CYS A 82 6.56 -3.01 -8.50
N VAL A 83 6.73 -1.96 -7.70
CA VAL A 83 7.48 -0.76 -8.08
C VAL A 83 8.94 -1.11 -8.39
N THR A 84 9.60 -1.88 -7.53
CA THR A 84 11.00 -2.28 -7.73
C THR A 84 11.18 -3.06 -9.03
N GLU A 85 10.26 -3.98 -9.34
CA GLU A 85 10.31 -4.75 -10.57
C GLU A 85 10.04 -3.87 -11.80
N VAL A 86 9.10 -2.93 -11.72
CA VAL A 86 8.82 -1.95 -12.78
C VAL A 86 10.02 -1.04 -13.03
N GLU A 87 10.69 -0.55 -11.99
CA GLU A 87 11.88 0.29 -12.15
C GLU A 87 13.06 -0.49 -12.72
N LYS A 88 13.20 -1.75 -12.33
CA LYS A 88 14.31 -2.60 -12.75
C LYS A 88 14.33 -2.89 -14.26
N ARG A 89 13.16 -3.07 -14.88
CA ARG A 89 13.08 -3.50 -16.30
C ARG A 89 11.98 -2.84 -17.13
N GLY A 90 11.15 -2.01 -16.54
CA GLY A 90 10.00 -1.38 -17.21
C GLY A 90 10.22 0.06 -17.66
N LEU A 91 11.28 0.74 -17.17
CA LEU A 91 11.51 2.15 -17.51
C LEU A 91 11.86 2.40 -18.98
N THR A 92 12.20 1.36 -19.74
CA THR A 92 12.43 1.43 -21.19
C THR A 92 11.18 1.08 -22.02
N GLU A 93 10.08 0.68 -21.37
CA GLU A 93 8.88 0.22 -22.06
C GLU A 93 7.91 1.37 -22.33
N THR A 94 7.52 1.54 -23.60
CA THR A 94 6.57 2.58 -24.01
C THR A 94 5.18 2.33 -23.41
N GLY A 95 4.57 3.38 -22.88
CA GLY A 95 3.20 3.34 -22.37
C GLY A 95 3.05 2.61 -21.05
N LEU A 96 4.11 2.59 -20.21
CA LEU A 96 4.07 2.01 -18.87
C LEU A 96 2.85 2.51 -18.08
N TYR A 97 2.17 1.60 -17.36
CA TYR A 97 0.87 1.82 -16.71
C TYR A 97 -0.34 2.13 -17.63
N ARG A 98 -0.16 2.66 -18.84
CA ARG A 98 -1.25 2.88 -19.79
C ARG A 98 -1.62 1.60 -20.55
N VAL A 99 -0.62 0.89 -21.06
CA VAL A 99 -0.83 -0.39 -21.77
C VAL A 99 -1.29 -1.44 -20.76
N PRO A 100 -2.41 -2.16 -21.02
CA PRO A 100 -2.89 -3.21 -20.13
C PRO A 100 -2.09 -4.51 -20.34
N GLY A 101 -1.67 -5.14 -19.25
CA GLY A 101 -1.23 -6.53 -19.28
C GLY A 101 -2.42 -7.49 -19.34
N ALA A 102 -2.15 -8.77 -19.59
CA ALA A 102 -3.18 -9.81 -19.63
C ALA A 102 -3.96 -9.90 -18.31
N GLU A 103 -5.27 -9.60 -18.34
CA GLU A 103 -6.09 -9.44 -17.14
C GLU A 103 -6.13 -10.70 -16.25
N GLN A 104 -6.18 -11.88 -16.86
CA GLN A 104 -6.17 -13.15 -16.12
C GLN A 104 -4.87 -13.30 -15.32
N LEU A 105 -3.72 -12.97 -15.92
CA LEU A 105 -2.43 -12.99 -15.23
C LEU A 105 -2.36 -11.94 -14.13
N VAL A 106 -2.91 -10.74 -14.35
CA VAL A 106 -2.98 -9.70 -13.31
C VAL A 106 -3.74 -10.20 -12.08
N ARG A 107 -4.92 -10.79 -12.28
CA ARG A 107 -5.75 -11.34 -11.20
C ARG A 107 -5.09 -12.53 -10.51
N GLU A 108 -4.44 -13.41 -11.28
CA GLU A 108 -3.70 -14.56 -10.76
C GLU A 108 -2.53 -14.11 -9.88
N TRP A 109 -1.70 -13.20 -10.38
CA TRP A 109 -0.52 -12.70 -9.66
C TRP A 109 -0.89 -11.92 -8.41
N LYS A 110 -1.89 -11.03 -8.47
CA LYS A 110 -2.41 -10.37 -7.27
C LYS A 110 -2.85 -11.38 -6.22
N ARG A 111 -3.62 -12.40 -6.60
CA ARG A 111 -4.07 -13.45 -5.69
C ARG A 111 -2.90 -14.24 -5.10
N LYS A 112 -1.90 -14.55 -5.91
CA LYS A 112 -0.68 -15.27 -5.50
C LYS A 112 0.12 -14.48 -4.46
N LEU A 113 0.29 -13.18 -4.68
CA LEU A 113 0.96 -12.27 -3.74
C LEU A 113 0.15 -12.12 -2.45
N LEU A 114 -1.16 -11.92 -2.53
CA LEU A 114 -2.02 -11.75 -1.34
C LEU A 114 -2.10 -13.01 -0.47
N ARG A 115 -1.97 -14.19 -1.07
CA ARG A 115 -1.99 -15.49 -0.35
C ARG A 115 -0.61 -15.96 0.09
N ALA A 116 0.45 -15.26 -0.28
CA ALA A 116 1.80 -15.61 0.15
C ALA A 116 1.91 -15.40 1.66
N GLY A 117 1.77 -16.49 2.42
CA GLY A 117 1.90 -16.47 3.88
C GLY A 117 3.36 -16.35 4.35
N GLY A 118 4.23 -15.66 3.62
CA GLY A 118 5.67 -15.61 3.85
C GLY A 118 6.36 -14.71 2.83
N ALA A 119 7.55 -15.12 2.36
CA ALA A 119 8.23 -14.39 1.29
C ALA A 119 7.34 -14.33 0.04
N LEU A 120 7.15 -13.14 -0.50
CA LEU A 120 6.36 -12.96 -1.71
C LEU A 120 7.08 -13.60 -2.91
N PRO A 121 6.35 -14.30 -3.80
CA PRO A 121 6.92 -14.84 -5.02
C PRO A 121 7.58 -13.76 -5.87
N ALA A 122 8.73 -14.06 -6.45
CA ALA A 122 9.48 -13.10 -7.27
C ALA A 122 8.73 -12.75 -8.56
N LEU A 123 8.49 -11.44 -8.76
CA LEU A 123 7.84 -10.88 -9.95
C LEU A 123 8.72 -10.90 -11.21
N SER A 124 10.02 -11.22 -11.08
CA SER A 124 10.93 -11.45 -12.20
C SER A 124 10.51 -12.62 -13.10
N SER A 125 9.66 -13.53 -12.60
CA SER A 125 9.07 -14.62 -13.39
C SER A 125 7.88 -14.18 -14.25
N VAL A 126 7.40 -12.95 -14.09
CA VAL A 126 6.34 -12.37 -14.94
C VAL A 126 7.00 -11.76 -16.18
N ALA A 127 6.86 -12.40 -17.35
CA ALA A 127 7.49 -11.91 -18.57
C ALA A 127 7.04 -10.48 -18.95
N ASP A 128 5.73 -10.26 -19.05
CA ASP A 128 5.14 -8.97 -19.42
C ASP A 128 5.14 -7.99 -18.23
N ILE A 129 5.84 -6.87 -18.35
CA ILE A 129 5.86 -5.85 -17.28
C ILE A 129 4.51 -5.17 -17.10
N HIS A 130 3.68 -5.10 -18.14
CA HIS A 130 2.34 -4.50 -18.05
C HIS A 130 1.42 -5.33 -17.15
N VAL A 131 1.69 -6.63 -16.96
CA VAL A 131 1.04 -7.45 -15.94
C VAL A 131 1.42 -6.97 -14.55
N VAL A 132 2.70 -6.68 -14.29
CA VAL A 132 3.15 -6.15 -12.98
C VAL A 132 2.55 -4.76 -12.70
N CYS A 133 2.55 -3.87 -13.70
CA CYS A 133 1.84 -2.59 -13.63
C CYS A 133 0.35 -2.79 -13.33
N GLY A 134 -0.27 -3.78 -13.97
CA GLY A 134 -1.67 -4.16 -13.75
C GLY A 134 -1.92 -4.64 -12.32
N VAL A 135 -1.04 -5.48 -11.76
CA VAL A 135 -1.13 -5.98 -10.38
C VAL A 135 -1.09 -4.83 -9.38
N LEU A 136 -0.16 -3.88 -9.55
CA LEU A 136 -0.08 -2.71 -8.68
C LEU A 136 -1.38 -1.89 -8.71
N LYS A 137 -1.86 -1.56 -9.92
CA LYS A 137 -3.10 -0.79 -10.09
C LYS A 137 -4.32 -1.53 -9.52
N ASP A 138 -4.41 -2.83 -9.75
CA ASP A 138 -5.53 -3.65 -9.28
C ASP A 138 -5.50 -3.85 -7.77
N PHE A 139 -4.33 -3.92 -7.15
CA PHE A 139 -4.19 -3.91 -5.70
C PHE A 139 -4.71 -2.59 -5.11
N LEU A 140 -4.22 -1.45 -5.60
CA LEU A 140 -4.60 -0.12 -5.09
C LEU A 140 -6.09 0.17 -5.27
N ARG A 141 -6.66 -0.15 -6.43
CA ARG A 141 -8.10 0.00 -6.71
C ARG A 141 -8.97 -0.97 -5.90
N GLY A 142 -8.41 -2.11 -5.50
CA GLY A 142 -9.11 -3.15 -4.74
C GLY A 142 -9.14 -2.93 -3.23
N LEU A 143 -8.58 -1.83 -2.73
CA LEU A 143 -8.69 -1.44 -1.33
C LEU A 143 -10.13 -1.07 -0.98
N LYS A 144 -10.52 -1.25 0.29
CA LYS A 144 -11.86 -0.90 0.80
C LYS A 144 -12.18 0.59 0.68
N GLU A 145 -11.15 1.42 0.62
CA GLU A 145 -11.23 2.85 0.36
C GLU A 145 -10.01 3.28 -0.48
N PRO A 146 -10.09 4.39 -1.25
CA PRO A 146 -8.98 4.85 -2.08
C PRO A 146 -7.76 5.24 -1.24
N LEU A 147 -6.59 5.34 -1.88
CA LEU A 147 -5.35 5.73 -1.21
C LEU A 147 -5.48 7.10 -0.52
N VAL A 148 -6.23 8.03 -1.11
CA VAL A 148 -6.51 9.36 -0.52
C VAL A 148 -7.56 9.36 0.60
N THR A 149 -8.14 8.20 0.93
CA THR A 149 -9.26 7.98 1.87
C THR A 149 -10.58 8.64 1.47
N PHE A 150 -11.69 8.06 1.92
CA PHE A 150 -13.01 8.68 1.72
C PHE A 150 -13.14 10.03 2.45
N SER A 151 -12.55 10.12 3.65
CA SER A 151 -12.63 11.30 4.51
C SER A 151 -11.87 12.51 3.97
N LEU A 152 -10.72 12.30 3.32
CA LEU A 152 -9.88 13.38 2.78
C LEU A 152 -10.09 13.63 1.30
N HIS A 153 -10.80 12.75 0.58
CA HIS A 153 -11.13 12.93 -0.85
C HIS A 153 -11.67 14.34 -1.19
N PRO A 154 -12.69 14.89 -0.49
CA PRO A 154 -13.16 16.24 -0.79
C PRO A 154 -12.10 17.33 -0.57
N ALA A 155 -11.18 17.12 0.39
CA ALA A 155 -10.11 18.06 0.67
C ALA A 155 -9.03 18.05 -0.42
N PHE A 156 -8.68 16.87 -0.94
CA PHE A 156 -7.79 16.75 -2.11
C PHE A 156 -8.37 17.46 -3.33
N LEU A 157 -9.65 17.23 -3.65
CA LEU A 157 -10.27 17.88 -4.80
C LEU A 157 -10.29 19.41 -4.65
N ARG A 158 -10.67 19.93 -3.47
CA ARG A 158 -10.65 21.38 -3.22
C ARG A 158 -9.25 21.97 -3.31
N ALA A 159 -8.24 21.31 -2.76
CA ALA A 159 -6.86 21.78 -2.79
C ALA A 159 -6.32 21.85 -4.24
N ALA A 160 -6.63 20.84 -5.07
CA ALA A 160 -6.27 20.84 -6.48
C ALA A 160 -7.05 21.87 -7.32
N ASP A 161 -8.22 22.32 -6.86
CA ASP A 161 -9.05 23.31 -7.54
C ASP A 161 -8.70 24.76 -7.24
N ILE A 162 -7.77 25.01 -6.30
CA ILE A 162 -7.23 26.36 -6.05
C ILE A 162 -6.56 26.86 -7.34
N PRO A 163 -6.96 28.04 -7.87
CA PRO A 163 -6.39 28.57 -9.12
C PRO A 163 -4.93 28.99 -9.02
N ASP A 164 -4.50 29.45 -7.83
CA ASP A 164 -3.10 29.79 -7.57
C ASP A 164 -2.30 28.52 -7.29
N ASP A 165 -1.30 28.26 -8.12
CA ASP A 165 -0.50 27.04 -8.06
C ASP A 165 0.25 26.90 -6.73
N ALA A 166 0.85 27.97 -6.22
CA ALA A 166 1.60 27.91 -4.97
C ALA A 166 0.69 27.63 -3.76
N ALA A 167 -0.49 28.23 -3.73
CA ALA A 167 -1.52 27.96 -2.73
C ALA A 167 -2.10 26.55 -2.87
N SER A 168 -2.29 26.06 -4.10
CA SER A 168 -2.70 24.68 -4.37
C SER A 168 -1.68 23.68 -3.82
N ASP A 169 -0.40 23.90 -4.08
CA ASP A 169 0.68 23.04 -3.58
C ASP A 169 0.78 23.06 -2.07
N THR A 170 0.68 24.24 -1.45
CA THR A 170 0.66 24.38 0.00
C THR A 170 -0.51 23.63 0.63
N ALA A 171 -1.71 23.76 0.05
CA ALA A 171 -2.91 23.07 0.50
C ALA A 171 -2.77 21.54 0.31
N LEU A 172 -2.23 21.07 -0.81
CA LEU A 172 -2.01 19.64 -1.06
C LEU A 172 -0.99 19.05 -0.08
N CYS A 173 0.14 19.72 0.15
CA CYS A 173 1.11 19.33 1.16
C CYS A 173 0.46 19.19 2.54
N HIS A 174 -0.41 20.14 2.92
CA HIS A 174 -1.17 20.07 4.16
C HIS A 174 -2.11 18.85 4.19
N VAL A 175 -2.91 18.62 3.14
CA VAL A 175 -3.85 17.49 3.09
C VAL A 175 -3.10 16.15 3.12
N VAL A 176 -1.99 16.02 2.40
CA VAL A 176 -1.12 14.83 2.43
C VAL A 176 -0.60 14.56 3.84
N SER A 177 -0.22 15.59 4.61
CA SER A 177 0.25 15.43 6.00
C SER A 177 -0.83 14.89 6.95
N LYS A 178 -2.12 14.98 6.58
CA LYS A 178 -3.26 14.49 7.36
C LYS A 178 -3.65 13.05 7.00
N LEU A 179 -3.09 12.46 5.95
CA LEU A 179 -3.33 11.07 5.59
C LEU A 179 -2.90 10.14 6.74
N PRO A 180 -3.58 8.99 6.93
CA PRO A 180 -3.06 7.93 7.77
C PRO A 180 -1.63 7.56 7.35
N PRO A 181 -0.73 7.20 8.29
CA PRO A 181 0.69 6.98 8.00
C PRO A 181 0.96 6.01 6.84
N ALA A 182 0.27 4.86 6.79
CA ALA A 182 0.41 3.91 5.68
C ALA A 182 0.02 4.51 4.32
N ASN A 183 -1.05 5.30 4.27
CA ASN A 183 -1.54 5.96 3.06
C ASN A 183 -0.57 7.02 2.59
N ARG A 184 -0.07 7.84 3.52
CA ARG A 184 0.91 8.89 3.25
C ARG A 184 2.23 8.33 2.72
N ASP A 185 2.81 7.36 3.42
CA ASP A 185 4.09 6.77 3.05
C ASP A 185 3.98 6.03 1.70
N THR A 186 2.88 5.31 1.48
CA THR A 186 2.61 4.64 0.19
C THR A 186 2.39 5.64 -0.94
N LEU A 187 1.65 6.74 -0.69
CA LEU A 187 1.48 7.80 -1.68
C LEU A 187 2.83 8.43 -2.05
N ALA A 188 3.66 8.75 -1.06
CA ALA A 188 4.99 9.31 -1.27
C ALA A 188 5.88 8.37 -2.08
N PHE A 189 5.89 7.08 -1.74
CA PHE A 189 6.63 6.06 -2.48
C PHE A 189 6.17 5.96 -3.94
N LEU A 190 4.86 5.99 -4.18
CA LEU A 190 4.30 5.98 -5.54
C LEU A 190 4.63 7.25 -6.30
N MET A 191 4.55 8.44 -5.69
CA MET A 191 4.86 9.70 -6.39
C MET A 191 6.32 9.75 -6.83
N LEU A 192 7.26 9.31 -5.99
CA LEU A 192 8.68 9.19 -6.36
C LEU A 192 8.88 8.23 -7.55
N HIS A 193 8.20 7.10 -7.53
CA HIS A 193 8.22 6.14 -8.63
C HIS A 193 7.66 6.73 -9.94
N LEU A 194 6.48 7.35 -9.87
CA LEU A 194 5.82 7.93 -11.05
C LEU A 194 6.61 9.10 -11.63
N LEU A 195 7.34 9.86 -10.79
CA LEU A 195 8.29 10.85 -11.26
C LEU A 195 9.45 10.23 -12.05
N ARG A 196 9.95 9.05 -11.67
CA ARG A 196 10.98 8.33 -12.47
C ARG A 196 10.42 7.88 -13.81
N VAL A 197 9.17 7.39 -13.84
CA VAL A 197 8.47 7.03 -15.09
C VAL A 197 8.26 8.24 -15.98
N LEU A 198 7.84 9.37 -15.41
CA LEU A 198 7.65 10.64 -16.11
C LEU A 198 8.94 11.15 -16.77
N HIS A 199 10.06 11.04 -16.07
CA HIS A 199 11.37 11.47 -16.57
C HIS A 199 12.05 10.46 -17.49
N SER A 200 11.51 9.25 -17.64
CA SER A 200 12.05 8.30 -18.62
C SER A 200 11.61 8.69 -20.04
N PRO A 201 12.55 8.99 -20.95
CA PRO A 201 12.21 9.37 -22.32
C PRO A 201 11.55 8.22 -23.10
N ASP A 202 11.90 6.97 -22.78
CA ASP A 202 11.41 5.78 -23.48
C ASP A 202 9.98 5.39 -23.09
N CYS A 203 9.57 5.71 -21.86
CA CYS A 203 8.23 5.42 -21.37
C CYS A 203 7.15 6.19 -22.13
N LYS A 204 7.44 7.41 -22.63
CA LYS A 204 6.47 8.30 -23.30
C LYS A 204 5.20 8.56 -22.46
N MET A 205 5.37 8.65 -21.14
CA MET A 205 4.28 8.86 -20.18
C MET A 205 4.41 10.23 -19.53
N ASP A 206 3.74 11.23 -20.09
CA ASP A 206 3.66 12.59 -19.52
C ASP A 206 2.73 12.66 -18.28
N VAL A 207 2.71 13.83 -17.64
CA VAL A 207 1.88 14.11 -16.46
C VAL A 207 0.41 13.82 -16.75
N LEU A 208 -0.08 14.19 -17.93
CA LEU A 208 -1.48 14.00 -18.31
C LEU A 208 -1.83 12.51 -18.42
N ASN A 209 -0.98 11.71 -19.07
CA ASN A 209 -1.18 10.28 -19.26
C ASN A 209 -1.11 9.54 -17.93
N LEU A 210 -0.14 9.85 -17.06
CA LEU A 210 -0.06 9.27 -15.73
C LEU A 210 -1.27 9.66 -14.87
N SER A 211 -1.70 10.92 -14.93
CA SER A 211 -2.85 11.42 -14.17
C SER A 211 -4.16 10.76 -14.59
N ARG A 212 -4.36 10.48 -15.88
CA ARG A 212 -5.53 9.73 -16.37
C ARG A 212 -5.56 8.30 -15.86
N VAL A 213 -4.40 7.65 -15.71
CA VAL A 213 -4.31 6.27 -15.22
C VAL A 213 -4.47 6.22 -13.69
N PHE A 214 -3.81 7.13 -12.98
CA PHE A 214 -3.73 7.09 -11.52
C PHE A 214 -4.80 7.92 -10.80
N GLY A 215 -5.49 8.84 -11.48
CA GLY A 215 -6.61 9.59 -10.89
C GLY A 215 -7.67 8.67 -10.31
N PRO A 216 -8.32 7.81 -11.12
CA PRO A 216 -9.30 6.86 -10.62
C PRO A 216 -8.71 5.81 -9.66
N THR A 217 -7.42 5.48 -9.80
CA THR A 217 -6.75 4.43 -9.01
C THR A 217 -6.38 4.89 -7.60
N LEU A 218 -5.91 6.13 -7.45
CA LEU A 218 -5.41 6.67 -6.17
C LEU A 218 -6.46 7.55 -5.48
N VAL A 219 -7.17 8.37 -6.25
CA VAL A 219 -8.12 9.36 -5.72
C VAL A 219 -9.49 8.74 -5.59
N GLY A 220 -10.00 8.10 -6.65
CA GLY A 220 -11.33 7.48 -6.65
C GLY A 220 -12.43 8.46 -6.24
N HIS A 221 -13.37 7.99 -5.44
CA HIS A 221 -14.54 8.75 -4.99
C HIS A 221 -14.62 8.83 -3.47
N SER A 222 -15.46 9.70 -2.94
CA SER A 222 -15.71 9.85 -1.49
C SER A 222 -16.58 8.75 -0.87
N SER A 223 -17.05 7.79 -1.66
CA SER A 223 -17.82 6.63 -1.18
C SER A 223 -17.54 5.38 -2.03
N ALA A 224 -17.87 4.21 -1.47
CA ALA A 224 -17.74 2.94 -2.18
C ALA A 224 -18.74 2.79 -3.34
N ASN A 225 -19.88 3.50 -3.27
CA ASN A 225 -20.96 3.45 -4.26
C ASN A 225 -21.31 4.88 -4.69
N PRO A 226 -20.45 5.54 -5.50
CA PRO A 226 -20.72 6.89 -5.97
C PRO A 226 -21.88 6.91 -6.98
N THR A 227 -22.62 8.02 -7.01
CA THR A 227 -23.68 8.21 -8.01
C THR A 227 -23.07 8.47 -9.39
N PRO A 228 -23.78 8.20 -10.50
CA PRO A 228 -23.29 8.52 -11.85
C PRO A 228 -22.87 9.99 -12.01
N LEU A 229 -23.59 10.91 -11.35
CA LEU A 229 -23.27 12.33 -11.34
C LEU A 229 -21.93 12.59 -10.63
N ALA A 230 -21.73 12.03 -9.43
CA ALA A 230 -20.47 12.16 -8.70
C ALA A 230 -19.30 11.57 -9.49
N ILE A 231 -19.50 10.45 -10.19
CA ILE A 231 -18.47 9.85 -11.05
C ILE A 231 -18.08 10.84 -12.16
N MET A 232 -19.06 11.42 -12.83
CA MET A 232 -18.83 12.37 -13.92
C MET A 232 -18.11 13.63 -13.44
N GLU A 233 -18.50 14.18 -12.29
CA GLU A 233 -17.89 15.39 -11.71
C GLU A 233 -16.48 15.15 -11.17
N ASP A 234 -16.25 14.01 -10.51
CA ASP A 234 -14.96 13.70 -9.87
C ASP A 234 -13.88 13.31 -10.88
N THR A 235 -14.21 12.55 -11.93
CA THR A 235 -13.23 11.99 -12.87
C THR A 235 -12.20 13.00 -13.41
N PRO A 236 -12.59 14.18 -13.94
CA PRO A 236 -11.60 15.18 -14.38
C PRO A 236 -10.79 15.76 -13.20
N ARG A 237 -11.42 15.93 -12.04
CA ARG A 237 -10.78 16.49 -10.83
C ARG A 237 -9.77 15.52 -10.22
N GLN A 238 -10.03 14.21 -10.26
CA GLN A 238 -9.09 13.16 -9.87
C GLN A 238 -7.79 13.25 -10.66
N CYS A 239 -7.89 13.46 -11.98
CA CYS A 239 -6.72 13.65 -12.84
C CYS A 239 -5.94 14.90 -12.42
N LYS A 240 -6.65 16.01 -12.15
CA LYS A 240 -6.04 17.26 -11.69
C LYS A 240 -5.29 17.08 -10.37
N VAL A 241 -5.87 16.36 -9.40
CA VAL A 241 -5.18 16.03 -8.14
C VAL A 241 -3.85 15.34 -8.41
N VAL A 242 -3.83 14.26 -9.21
CA VAL A 242 -2.59 13.52 -9.50
C VAL A 242 -1.57 14.40 -10.23
N ALA A 243 -2.01 15.23 -11.17
CA ALA A 243 -1.12 16.16 -11.87
C ALA A 243 -0.43 17.15 -10.89
N ARG A 244 -1.19 17.71 -9.95
CA ARG A 244 -0.63 18.61 -8.92
C ARG A 244 0.29 17.86 -7.96
N LEU A 245 -0.07 16.64 -7.53
CA LEU A 245 0.81 15.80 -6.69
C LEU A 245 2.14 15.48 -7.38
N LEU A 246 2.13 15.20 -8.68
CA LEU A 246 3.35 15.01 -9.49
C LEU A 246 4.14 16.31 -9.71
N SER A 247 3.54 17.48 -9.49
CA SER A 247 4.22 18.78 -9.58
C SER A 247 4.93 19.15 -8.28
N LEU A 248 4.62 18.48 -7.17
CA LEU A 248 5.30 18.69 -5.89
C LEU A 248 6.76 18.20 -5.96
N PRO A 249 7.70 18.90 -5.28
CA PRO A 249 9.11 18.59 -5.37
C PRO A 249 9.43 17.20 -4.80
N PRO A 250 10.36 16.42 -5.39
CA PRO A 250 10.75 15.11 -4.87
C PRO A 250 11.20 15.12 -3.41
N SER A 251 11.80 16.22 -2.94
CA SER A 251 12.23 16.39 -1.54
C SER A 251 11.07 16.32 -0.55
N PHE A 252 9.89 16.82 -0.91
CA PHE A 252 8.69 16.69 -0.08
C PHE A 252 8.32 15.21 0.15
N TRP A 253 8.37 14.41 -0.91
CA TRP A 253 8.03 12.99 -0.84
C TRP A 253 9.08 12.17 -0.10
N ARG A 254 10.37 12.44 -0.33
CA ARG A 254 11.47 11.75 0.35
C ARG A 254 11.38 11.83 1.88
N GLY A 255 10.94 12.99 2.41
CA GLY A 255 10.75 13.18 3.85
C GLY A 255 9.78 12.21 4.54
N PHE A 256 8.98 11.44 3.79
CA PHE A 256 8.09 10.40 4.34
C PHE A 256 8.62 8.97 4.19
N VAL A 257 9.56 8.72 3.27
CA VAL A 257 10.00 7.36 2.93
C VAL A 257 11.46 7.07 3.28
N GLU A 258 12.30 8.10 3.35
CA GLU A 258 13.69 7.98 3.77
C GLU A 258 13.73 8.17 5.30
N THR A 259 14.01 7.10 6.04
CA THR A 259 14.39 7.20 7.46
C THR A 259 15.73 7.92 7.57
N GLU A 260 15.90 8.80 8.57
CA GLU A 260 17.12 9.55 8.91
C GLU A 260 18.32 8.63 9.32
N GLN A 261 18.68 7.65 8.50
CA GLN A 261 19.83 6.74 8.71
C GLN A 261 20.98 6.99 7.73
N GLU A 262 20.88 7.96 6.81
CA GLU A 262 22.02 8.36 5.95
C GLU A 262 22.97 9.39 6.59
N ASN A 263 22.71 9.87 7.82
CA ASN A 263 23.61 10.80 8.53
C ASN A 263 24.62 10.12 9.49
N LEU A 264 24.87 8.83 9.35
CA LEU A 264 25.89 8.10 10.13
C LEU A 264 26.84 7.31 9.21
N VAL A 265 27.46 8.01 8.27
CA VAL A 265 28.77 7.59 7.74
C VAL A 265 29.72 8.77 7.94
N PRO A 266 30.61 8.73 8.95
CA PRO A 266 31.72 9.67 9.02
C PRO A 266 32.62 9.40 7.80
N MET A 267 32.97 10.47 7.07
CA MET A 267 34.15 10.46 6.21
C MET A 267 35.41 10.18 7.04
#